data_AF-A0AAD8Y9A7-F1
#
_entry.id   AF-A0AAD8Y9A7-F1
#
_cell.length_a   1.000
_cell.length_b   1.000
_cell.length_c   1.000
_cell.angle_alpha   90.00
_cell.angle_beta   90.00
_cell.angle_gamma   90.00
#
_symmetry.space_group_name_H-M   'P 1'
#
loop_
_entity.id
_entity.type
_entity.pdbx_description
1 polymer ?
#
loop_
_entity_poly.entity_id
_entity_poly.type
_entity_poly.pdbx_seq_one_letter_code
_entity_poly.pdbx_strand_id
1 'polypeptide(L)'
;MLTPLTYEGLIDDVLQIQVGGCVSVKKSIVEPEDQNEQQNQRTRDTNKDPKVLLPLNDSDPLYTEVRDKHVEVFGSFLQNQAKALKESHSQFTNRETARDLSEIHQFVKQIPVFTRNLRSLKNHIHIAELVKSAAEATSFRQRWQTERSMLESESQYDTLEDLIASGEPPYRWLRLFCLQSLTSNGIKATRYESLRKEVVQTYGFEFLMVLNDLEKAGFLRKRETFFMDSMATSYSTLRKSLNLINAEVDPSNPDDPAYVSSGYAPITVRWVQSAMRGFLGLDEALKELPSSGGSGSVRRWIDIEQKCPPESLVEALKQDRGPSLGVLAKKFNESTGRAGEQQERKPVLLVFYVGGITYMEVAALRFLSKRPSFPYAIICCATEIVNGETLLRSLSC
;
A
#
# COMPACT_ATOMS: atom_id res chain seq x y z
N MET A 1 -3.38 -4.47 -6.99
CA MET A 1 -4.61 -4.33 -7.81
C MET A 1 -5.45 -3.14 -7.37
N LEU A 2 -5.68 -2.98 -6.06
CA LEU A 2 -6.45 -1.87 -5.51
C LEU A 2 -5.68 -0.55 -5.49
N THR A 3 -6.42 0.55 -5.49
CA THR A 3 -5.93 1.91 -5.37
C THR A 3 -5.66 2.23 -3.89
N PRO A 4 -4.41 2.63 -3.52
CA PRO A 4 -4.06 3.04 -2.16
C PRO A 4 -4.63 4.42 -1.82
N LEU A 5 -4.92 4.68 -0.54
CA LEU A 5 -5.35 6.00 -0.05
C LEU A 5 -4.47 6.56 1.07
N THR A 6 -3.33 5.93 1.33
CA THR A 6 -2.22 6.49 2.11
C THR A 6 -1.38 7.44 1.27
N TYR A 7 -0.76 8.46 1.88
CA TYR A 7 0.08 9.42 1.15
C TYR A 7 1.21 8.76 0.35
N GLU A 8 2.03 7.90 0.95
CA GLU A 8 3.12 7.20 0.26
C GLU A 8 2.60 6.26 -0.84
N GLY A 9 1.51 5.54 -0.58
CA GLY A 9 0.87 4.68 -1.59
C GLY A 9 0.33 5.46 -2.80
N LEU A 10 -0.26 6.63 -2.61
CA LEU A 10 -0.75 7.43 -3.74
C LEU A 10 0.36 8.15 -4.49
N ILE A 11 1.44 8.55 -3.82
CA ILE A 11 2.64 9.00 -4.52
C ILE A 11 3.11 7.90 -5.48
N ASP A 12 3.12 6.65 -5.03
CA ASP A 12 3.52 5.53 -5.87
C ASP A 12 2.52 5.24 -7.01
N ASP A 13 1.21 5.32 -6.77
CA ASP A 13 0.20 5.11 -7.83
C ASP A 13 0.20 6.23 -8.89
N VAL A 14 0.50 7.48 -8.51
CA VAL A 14 0.43 8.65 -9.40
C VAL A 14 1.78 9.01 -10.03
N LEU A 15 2.87 8.97 -9.25
CA LEU A 15 4.20 9.44 -9.66
C LEU A 15 5.22 8.31 -9.81
N GLN A 16 4.91 7.10 -9.32
CA GLN A 16 5.79 5.92 -9.27
C GLN A 16 7.10 6.16 -8.50
N ILE A 17 7.21 5.55 -7.33
CA ILE A 17 8.44 5.64 -6.54
C ILE A 17 9.47 4.70 -7.16
N GLN A 18 10.60 5.28 -7.57
CA GLN A 18 11.69 4.54 -8.21
C GLN A 18 12.55 3.81 -7.18
N VAL A 19 13.29 2.79 -7.66
CA VAL A 19 14.31 2.09 -6.87
C VAL A 19 15.25 3.10 -6.21
N GLY A 20 15.42 2.97 -4.89
CA GLY A 20 16.15 3.94 -4.06
C GLY A 20 15.26 4.95 -3.32
N GLY A 21 13.93 4.86 -3.48
CA GLY A 21 12.98 5.69 -2.75
C GLY A 21 12.96 7.13 -3.26
N CYS A 22 13.01 7.32 -4.58
CA CYS A 22 13.03 8.65 -5.20
C CYS A 22 11.84 8.81 -6.15
N VAL A 23 11.32 10.04 -6.25
CA VAL A 23 10.26 10.38 -7.20
C VAL A 23 10.76 11.42 -8.18
N SER A 24 10.41 11.24 -9.46
CA SER A 24 10.76 12.17 -10.52
C SER A 24 9.64 13.20 -10.71
N VAL A 25 9.90 14.44 -10.30
CA VAL A 25 8.94 15.55 -10.37
C VAL A 25 9.48 16.63 -11.32
N LYS A 26 8.61 17.34 -12.04
CA LYS A 26 9.03 18.46 -12.88
C LYS A 26 9.64 19.58 -12.02
N LYS A 27 10.68 20.25 -12.52
CA LYS A 27 11.38 21.30 -11.77
C LYS A 27 10.45 22.46 -11.40
N SER A 28 9.55 22.84 -12.29
CA SER A 28 8.52 23.88 -12.04
C SER A 28 7.67 23.63 -10.80
N ILE A 29 7.50 22.36 -10.39
CA ILE A 29 6.71 21.97 -9.24
C ILE A 29 7.53 22.08 -7.96
N VAL A 30 8.85 21.89 -8.00
CA VAL A 30 9.72 21.97 -6.80
C VAL A 30 10.15 23.41 -6.54
N GLU A 31 10.49 24.11 -7.60
CA GLU A 31 10.92 25.51 -7.63
C GLU A 31 9.97 26.28 -8.56
N PRO A 32 8.75 26.63 -8.10
CA PRO A 32 7.93 27.58 -8.84
C PRO A 32 8.75 28.86 -8.97
N GLU A 33 9.02 29.29 -10.21
CA GLU A 33 9.75 30.53 -10.47
C GLU A 33 9.06 31.68 -9.73
N ASP A 34 9.82 32.43 -8.94
CA ASP A 34 9.32 33.67 -8.37
C ASP A 34 8.88 34.59 -9.52
N GLN A 35 7.67 35.15 -9.44
CA GLN A 35 7.05 35.97 -10.48
C GLN A 35 7.85 37.23 -10.90
N ASN A 36 9.02 37.47 -10.30
CA ASN A 36 9.89 38.61 -10.57
C ASN A 36 10.93 38.40 -11.70
N GLU A 37 11.11 37.18 -12.23
CA GLU A 37 12.11 36.93 -13.30
C GLU A 37 11.52 36.91 -14.73
N GLN A 38 10.22 37.21 -14.90
CA GLN A 38 9.54 37.10 -16.19
C GLN A 38 9.91 38.16 -17.26
N GLN A 39 10.82 39.10 -16.97
CA GLN A 39 11.09 40.17 -17.94
C GLN A 39 12.24 39.91 -18.92
N ASN A 40 13.02 38.82 -18.83
CA ASN A 40 14.23 38.72 -19.65
C ASN A 40 14.50 37.43 -20.44
N GLN A 41 13.56 36.49 -20.59
CA GLN A 41 13.76 35.34 -21.48
C GLN A 41 12.52 34.97 -22.30
N ARG A 42 12.15 35.84 -23.25
CA ARG A 42 11.30 35.47 -24.40
C ARG A 42 12.18 35.00 -25.55
N THR A 43 12.77 33.80 -25.46
CA THR A 43 13.27 32.99 -26.60
C THR A 43 14.01 31.75 -26.09
N ARG A 44 13.30 30.76 -25.54
CA ARG A 44 13.77 29.36 -25.56
C ARG A 44 12.58 28.42 -25.71
N ASP A 45 12.81 27.39 -26.51
CA ASP A 45 11.83 26.47 -27.08
C ASP A 45 10.86 25.85 -26.07
N THR A 46 9.67 25.55 -26.59
CA THR A 46 8.68 24.70 -25.94
C THR A 46 9.25 23.30 -25.65
N ASN A 47 8.84 22.74 -24.50
CA ASN A 47 8.73 21.30 -24.22
C ASN A 47 9.77 20.48 -23.44
N LYS A 48 10.72 21.02 -22.66
CA LYS A 48 11.39 20.20 -21.63
C LYS A 48 11.58 20.93 -20.30
N ASP A 49 10.51 20.95 -19.51
CA ASP A 49 10.63 21.18 -18.06
C ASP A 49 11.48 20.04 -17.45
N PRO A 50 12.70 20.32 -16.97
CA PRO A 50 13.62 19.28 -16.52
C PRO A 50 13.03 18.55 -15.31
N LYS A 51 13.18 17.23 -15.26
CA LYS A 51 12.75 16.44 -14.10
C LYS A 51 13.83 16.44 -13.02
N VAL A 52 13.42 16.65 -11.78
CA VAL A 52 14.25 16.59 -10.57
C VAL A 52 13.88 15.31 -9.80
N LEU A 53 14.89 14.66 -9.23
CA LEU A 53 14.70 13.52 -8.33
C LEU A 53 14.60 14.02 -6.89
N LEU A 54 13.47 13.71 -6.25
CA LEU A 54 13.24 14.00 -4.84
C LEU A 54 13.32 12.69 -4.04
N PRO A 55 14.24 12.58 -3.07
CA PRO A 55 14.29 11.43 -2.19
C PRO A 55 13.13 11.46 -1.18
N LEU A 56 12.50 10.31 -1.00
CA LEU A 56 11.42 10.02 -0.06
C LEU A 56 11.88 8.90 0.87
N ASN A 57 12.45 9.25 2.01
CA ASN A 57 12.93 8.29 2.98
C ASN A 57 12.95 8.86 4.40
N ASP A 58 13.32 8.03 5.37
CA ASP A 58 13.27 8.32 6.80
C ASP A 58 14.29 9.38 7.26
N SER A 59 15.16 9.85 6.36
CA SER A 59 16.03 11.00 6.63
C SER A 59 15.24 12.31 6.71
N ASP A 60 14.02 12.32 6.18
CA ASP A 60 13.08 13.43 6.31
C ASP A 60 12.08 13.15 7.46
N PRO A 61 12.15 13.88 8.59
CA PRO A 61 11.23 13.72 9.70
C PRO A 61 9.77 13.99 9.32
N LEU A 62 9.53 14.96 8.41
CA LEU A 62 8.17 15.28 7.95
C LEU A 62 7.59 14.08 7.22
N TYR A 63 8.35 13.52 6.26
CA TYR A 63 7.91 12.36 5.49
C TYR A 63 7.59 11.15 6.38
N THR A 64 8.42 10.89 7.38
CA THR A 64 8.23 9.80 8.35
C THR A 64 6.88 9.91 9.06
N GLU A 65 6.43 11.14 9.34
CA GLU A 65 5.14 11.37 10.00
C GLU A 65 3.95 11.23 9.04
N VAL A 66 4.09 11.65 7.78
CA VAL A 66 2.96 11.75 6.85
C VAL A 66 2.76 10.56 5.93
N ARG A 67 3.80 9.78 5.65
CA ARG A 67 3.78 8.70 4.65
C ARG A 67 2.65 7.69 4.84
N ASP A 68 2.36 7.33 6.10
CA ASP A 68 1.36 6.34 6.46
C ASP A 68 -0.04 6.96 6.67
N LYS A 69 -0.17 8.31 6.63
CA LYS A 69 -1.44 9.01 6.89
C LYS A 69 -2.38 8.90 5.68
N HIS A 70 -3.67 8.85 5.98
CA HIS A 70 -4.72 8.89 4.96
C HIS A 70 -4.80 10.26 4.30
N VAL A 71 -5.16 10.30 3.01
CA VAL A 71 -5.19 11.55 2.24
C VAL A 71 -6.19 12.59 2.70
N GLU A 72 -7.31 12.17 3.31
CA GLU A 72 -8.30 13.08 3.88
C GLU A 72 -7.73 13.91 5.04
N VAL A 73 -6.80 13.33 5.81
CA VAL A 73 -6.20 13.95 7.00
C VAL A 73 -4.95 14.75 6.64
N PHE A 74 -4.25 14.31 5.60
CA PHE A 74 -2.94 14.84 5.26
C PHE A 74 -2.97 16.33 4.86
N GLY A 75 -4.04 16.81 4.21
CA GLY A 75 -4.15 18.22 3.81
C GLY A 75 -4.17 19.19 4.99
N SER A 76 -5.00 18.93 6.01
CA SER A 76 -5.06 19.76 7.22
C SER A 76 -3.77 19.66 8.04
N PHE A 77 -3.13 18.48 8.03
CA PHE A 77 -1.83 18.27 8.66
C PHE A 77 -0.74 19.17 8.07
N LEU A 78 -0.60 19.21 6.74
CA LEU A 78 0.38 20.09 6.09
C LEU A 78 0.12 21.56 6.37
N GLN A 79 -1.15 21.97 6.40
CA GLN A 79 -1.51 23.35 6.71
C GLN A 79 -1.12 23.73 8.14
N ASN A 80 -1.34 22.84 9.11
CA ASN A 80 -0.93 23.04 10.50
C ASN A 80 0.60 23.08 10.64
N GLN A 81 1.31 22.19 9.96
CA GLN A 81 2.77 22.18 9.94
C GLN A 81 3.34 23.47 9.34
N ALA A 82 2.71 23.99 8.28
CA ALA A 82 3.10 25.25 7.67
C ALA A 82 2.86 26.46 8.57
N LYS A 83 1.76 26.48 9.33
CA LYS A 83 1.50 27.52 10.33
C LYS A 83 2.55 27.46 11.45
N ALA A 84 2.77 26.30 12.05
CA ALA A 84 3.75 26.11 13.11
C ALA A 84 5.18 26.52 12.69
N LEU A 85 5.58 26.20 11.46
CA LEU A 85 6.90 26.54 10.94
C LEU A 85 7.05 28.05 10.68
N LYS A 86 5.99 28.73 10.20
CA LYS A 86 5.95 30.20 10.04
C LYS A 86 5.96 30.92 11.38
N GLU A 87 5.20 30.44 12.36
CA GLU A 87 5.16 30.99 13.72
C GLU A 87 6.53 30.89 14.37
N SER A 88 7.16 29.71 14.30
CA SER A 88 8.53 29.48 14.76
C SER A 88 9.52 30.47 14.11
N HIS A 89 9.46 30.65 12.79
CA HIS A 89 10.28 31.67 12.11
C HIS A 89 10.01 33.09 12.63
N SER A 90 8.74 33.47 12.80
CA SER A 90 8.38 34.82 13.28
C SER A 90 8.88 35.09 14.70
N GLN A 91 8.83 34.09 15.58
CA GLN A 91 9.37 34.16 16.94
C GLN A 91 10.90 34.32 16.93
N PHE A 92 11.59 33.68 15.96
CA PHE A 92 13.04 33.79 15.79
C PHE A 92 13.51 35.07 15.07
N THR A 93 12.65 35.69 14.24
CA THR A 93 13.01 36.89 13.45
C THR A 93 12.57 38.20 14.12
N ASN A 94 11.72 38.14 15.14
CA ASN A 94 11.31 39.31 15.91
C ASN A 94 12.52 39.94 16.60
N ARG A 95 12.83 41.18 16.21
CA ARG A 95 13.99 41.97 16.69
C ARG A 95 13.90 42.37 18.17
N GLU A 96 12.78 42.10 18.84
CA GLU A 96 12.57 42.47 20.24
C GLU A 96 13.08 41.41 21.23
N THR A 97 13.15 40.14 20.84
CA THR A 97 13.64 39.02 21.67
C THR A 97 15.14 38.74 21.48
N ALA A 98 15.71 39.00 20.31
CA ALA A 98 17.14 38.75 20.04
C ALA A 98 18.04 39.84 20.64
N ARG A 99 18.27 39.81 21.96
CA ARG A 99 19.21 40.72 22.64
C ARG A 99 20.46 40.03 23.19
N ASP A 100 20.46 38.70 23.34
CA ASP A 100 21.60 37.96 23.88
C ASP A 100 22.47 37.34 22.77
N LEU A 101 23.80 37.54 22.87
CA LEU A 101 24.79 37.02 21.91
C LEU A 101 24.78 35.48 21.86
N SER A 102 24.38 34.83 22.95
CA SER A 102 24.22 33.36 23.04
C SER A 102 23.05 32.86 22.19
N GLU A 103 21.92 33.57 22.22
CA GLU A 103 20.72 33.25 21.44
C GLU A 103 20.98 33.42 19.93
N ILE A 104 21.76 34.43 19.54
CA ILE A 104 22.17 34.65 18.15
C ILE A 104 23.04 33.49 17.64
N HIS A 105 24.02 33.01 18.42
CA HIS A 105 24.84 31.86 18.03
C HIS A 105 24.03 30.57 17.92
N GLN A 106 23.07 30.37 18.83
CA GLN A 106 22.15 29.24 18.77
C GLN A 106 21.24 29.31 17.52
N PHE A 107 20.79 30.51 17.15
CA PHE A 107 20.02 30.76 15.93
C PHE A 107 20.81 30.40 14.68
N VAL A 108 22.03 30.94 14.51
CA VAL A 108 22.89 30.66 13.35
C VAL A 108 23.13 29.16 13.17
N LYS A 109 23.27 28.42 14.29
CA LYS A 109 23.43 26.96 14.27
C LYS A 109 22.16 26.22 13.83
N GLN A 110 20.97 26.79 14.05
CA GLN A 110 19.68 26.20 13.66
C GLN A 110 19.24 26.55 12.24
N ILE A 111 19.77 27.60 11.62
CA ILE A 111 19.42 28.02 10.24
C ILE A 111 19.46 26.86 9.24
N PRO A 112 20.53 26.02 9.16
CA PRO A 112 20.59 24.95 8.16
C PRO A 112 19.47 23.91 8.33
N VAL A 113 19.15 23.57 9.58
CA VAL A 113 18.07 22.63 9.91
C VAL A 113 16.72 23.24 9.55
N PHE A 114 16.51 24.51 9.89
CA PHE A 114 15.30 25.23 9.56
C PHE A 114 15.08 25.34 8.04
N THR A 115 16.09 25.76 7.28
CA THR A 115 16.02 25.85 5.81
C THR A 115 15.75 24.47 5.18
N ARG A 116 16.36 23.40 5.72
CA ARG A 116 16.09 22.02 5.28
C ARG A 116 14.62 21.64 5.53
N ASN A 117 14.08 21.92 6.71
CA ASN A 117 12.69 21.62 7.05
C ASN A 117 11.70 22.43 6.19
N LEU A 118 12.02 23.70 5.91
CA LEU A 118 11.21 24.54 5.02
C LEU A 118 11.20 24.01 3.58
N ARG A 119 12.36 23.57 3.08
CA ARG A 119 12.45 22.92 1.76
C ARG A 119 11.65 21.62 1.70
N SER A 120 11.80 20.76 2.71
CA SER A 120 11.02 19.51 2.84
C SER A 120 9.52 19.80 2.82
N LEU A 121 9.05 20.74 3.66
CA LEU A 121 7.64 21.12 3.72
C LEU A 121 7.14 21.66 2.39
N LYS A 122 7.89 22.56 1.72
CA LYS A 122 7.53 23.08 0.39
C LYS A 122 7.38 21.94 -0.63
N ASN A 123 8.35 21.03 -0.67
CA ASN A 123 8.30 19.87 -1.57
C ASN A 123 7.08 18.99 -1.31
N HIS A 124 6.78 18.70 -0.04
CA HIS A 124 5.62 17.88 0.33
C HIS A 124 4.29 18.57 0.05
N ILE A 125 4.19 19.90 0.18
CA ILE A 125 3.01 20.67 -0.23
C ILE A 125 2.76 20.50 -1.74
N HIS A 126 3.80 20.66 -2.57
CA HIS A 126 3.61 20.52 -4.02
C HIS A 126 3.28 19.08 -4.44
N ILE A 127 3.93 18.07 -3.84
CA ILE A 127 3.57 16.66 -4.07
C ILE A 127 2.13 16.40 -3.60
N ALA A 128 1.72 16.97 -2.47
CA ALA A 128 0.36 16.85 -1.95
C ALA A 128 -0.68 17.40 -2.92
N GLU A 129 -0.42 18.56 -3.53
CA GLU A 129 -1.30 19.18 -4.51
C GLU A 129 -1.47 18.30 -5.75
N LEU A 130 -0.38 17.70 -6.26
CA LEU A 130 -0.44 16.76 -7.37
C LEU A 130 -1.28 15.52 -7.03
N VAL A 131 -0.99 14.89 -5.89
CA VAL A 131 -1.69 13.68 -5.43
C VAL A 131 -3.17 13.98 -5.17
N LYS A 132 -3.47 15.12 -4.55
CA LYS A 132 -4.84 15.57 -4.28
C LYS A 132 -5.61 15.81 -5.58
N SER A 133 -5.01 16.51 -6.54
CA SER A 133 -5.62 16.73 -7.85
C SER A 133 -5.92 15.42 -8.58
N ALA A 134 -5.03 14.43 -8.48
CA ALA A 134 -5.26 13.10 -9.04
C ALA A 134 -6.39 12.35 -8.31
N ALA A 135 -6.45 12.43 -6.97
CA ALA A 135 -7.47 11.76 -6.16
C ALA A 135 -8.88 12.40 -6.32
N GLU A 136 -8.96 13.70 -6.62
CA GLU A 136 -10.22 14.41 -6.87
C GLU A 136 -10.76 14.19 -8.30
N ALA A 137 -9.94 13.64 -9.21
CA ALA A 137 -10.35 13.38 -10.59
C ALA A 137 -11.50 12.36 -10.66
N THR A 138 -12.46 12.60 -11.56
CA THR A 138 -13.63 11.73 -11.75
C THR A 138 -13.23 10.29 -12.07
N SER A 139 -12.21 10.09 -12.92
CA SER A 139 -11.72 8.77 -13.30
C SER A 139 -11.11 8.00 -12.13
N PHE A 140 -10.47 8.69 -11.19
CA PHE A 140 -9.95 8.10 -9.96
C PHE A 140 -11.10 7.64 -9.06
N ARG A 141 -12.08 8.51 -8.83
CA ARG A 141 -13.26 8.18 -8.01
C ARG A 141 -14.07 7.02 -8.59
N GLN A 142 -14.30 7.02 -9.90
CA GLN A 142 -14.97 5.93 -10.60
C GLN A 142 -14.21 4.61 -10.43
N ARG A 143 -12.89 4.61 -10.65
CA ARG A 143 -12.07 3.41 -10.44
C ARG A 143 -12.19 2.88 -9.01
N TRP A 144 -12.06 3.75 -8.01
CA TRP A 144 -12.18 3.35 -6.60
C TRP A 144 -13.57 2.78 -6.27
N GLN A 145 -14.64 3.37 -6.80
CA GLN A 145 -16.01 2.85 -6.65
C GLN A 145 -16.16 1.47 -7.27
N THR A 146 -15.66 1.28 -8.50
CA THR A 146 -15.67 -0.02 -9.18
C THR A 146 -14.87 -1.07 -8.40
N GLU A 147 -13.68 -0.72 -7.91
CA GLU A 147 -12.86 -1.60 -7.07
C GLU A 147 -13.63 -2.01 -5.80
N ARG A 148 -14.29 -1.06 -5.13
CA ARG A 148 -15.09 -1.33 -3.93
C ARG A 148 -16.26 -2.28 -4.20
N SER A 149 -17.04 -2.04 -5.25
CA SER A 149 -18.12 -2.94 -5.66
C SER A 149 -17.60 -4.36 -5.91
N MET A 150 -16.47 -4.50 -6.61
CA MET A 150 -15.85 -5.82 -6.85
C MET A 150 -15.42 -6.52 -5.54
N LEU A 151 -14.86 -5.77 -4.60
CA LEU A 151 -14.50 -6.27 -3.25
C LEU A 151 -15.73 -6.63 -2.42
N GLU A 152 -16.88 -6.01 -2.69
CA GLU A 152 -18.17 -6.33 -2.10
C GLU A 152 -18.88 -7.50 -2.83
N SER A 153 -18.18 -8.15 -3.78
CA SER A 153 -18.61 -9.32 -4.56
C SER A 153 -19.66 -9.00 -5.63
N GLU A 154 -19.74 -7.75 -6.06
CA GLU A 154 -20.54 -7.32 -7.21
C GLU A 154 -19.74 -7.44 -8.51
N SER A 155 -20.40 -7.81 -9.60
CA SER A 155 -19.75 -7.89 -10.91
C SER A 155 -19.90 -6.59 -11.70
N GLN A 156 -18.79 -6.05 -12.18
CA GLN A 156 -18.72 -4.78 -12.90
C GLN A 156 -18.24 -5.00 -14.35
N TYR A 157 -18.94 -5.88 -15.09
CA TYR A 157 -18.57 -6.23 -16.47
C TYR A 157 -18.82 -5.08 -17.45
N ASP A 158 -19.95 -4.40 -17.33
CA ASP A 158 -20.33 -3.33 -18.27
C ASP A 158 -19.34 -2.16 -18.20
N THR A 159 -18.94 -1.75 -16.99
CA THR A 159 -17.88 -0.74 -16.80
C THR A 159 -16.55 -1.17 -17.41
N LEU A 160 -16.22 -2.46 -17.34
CA LEU A 160 -14.99 -2.98 -17.92
C LEU A 160 -15.05 -2.97 -19.46
N GLU A 161 -16.20 -3.36 -20.04
CA GLU A 161 -16.47 -3.26 -21.47
C GLU A 161 -16.35 -1.80 -21.96
N ASP A 162 -16.93 -0.83 -21.23
CA ASP A 162 -16.86 0.60 -21.57
C ASP A 162 -15.42 1.13 -21.57
N LEU A 163 -14.61 0.76 -20.58
CA LEU A 163 -13.20 1.18 -20.49
C LEU A 163 -12.36 0.61 -21.65
N ILE A 164 -12.61 -0.64 -22.03
CA ILE A 164 -11.94 -1.31 -23.16
C ILE A 164 -12.39 -0.68 -24.48
N ALA A 165 -13.69 -0.46 -24.68
CA ALA A 165 -14.24 0.14 -25.89
C ALA A 165 -13.76 1.60 -26.08
N SER A 166 -13.56 2.32 -24.98
CA SER A 166 -13.07 3.70 -24.98
C SER A 166 -11.56 3.83 -25.26
N GLY A 167 -10.81 2.72 -25.35
CA GLY A 167 -9.37 2.76 -25.63
C GLY A 167 -8.52 3.32 -24.48
N GLU A 168 -8.95 3.19 -23.22
CA GLU A 168 -8.20 3.62 -22.05
C GLU A 168 -6.82 2.92 -21.94
N PRO A 169 -5.81 3.51 -21.29
CA PRO A 169 -4.51 2.87 -21.12
C PRO A 169 -4.63 1.44 -20.52
N PRO A 170 -3.95 0.42 -21.11
CA PRO A 170 -4.22 -0.98 -20.80
C PRO A 170 -4.18 -1.38 -19.32
N TYR A 171 -3.20 -0.86 -18.58
CA TYR A 171 -3.04 -1.17 -17.17
C TYR A 171 -4.22 -0.71 -16.29
N ARG A 172 -5.04 0.25 -16.75
CA ARG A 172 -6.23 0.68 -16.00
C ARG A 172 -7.30 -0.40 -15.99
N TRP A 173 -7.69 -0.90 -17.15
CA TRP A 173 -8.72 -1.94 -17.24
C TRP A 173 -8.15 -3.33 -16.89
N LEU A 174 -6.87 -3.63 -17.17
CA LEU A 174 -6.25 -4.91 -16.78
C LEU A 174 -6.26 -5.12 -15.26
N ARG A 175 -6.01 -4.06 -14.47
CA ARG A 175 -6.12 -4.11 -12.99
C ARG A 175 -7.52 -4.51 -12.55
N LEU A 176 -8.55 -3.89 -13.13
CA LEU A 176 -9.95 -4.16 -12.82
C LEU A 176 -10.37 -5.56 -13.30
N PHE A 177 -9.90 -5.98 -14.47
CA PHE A 177 -10.17 -7.30 -15.02
C PHE A 177 -9.62 -8.42 -14.12
N CYS A 178 -8.36 -8.26 -13.67
CA CYS A 178 -7.75 -9.16 -12.71
C CYS A 178 -8.48 -9.13 -11.36
N LEU A 179 -8.84 -7.95 -10.87
CA LEU A 179 -9.58 -7.81 -9.61
C LEU A 179 -10.93 -8.53 -9.66
N GLN A 180 -11.71 -8.34 -10.72
CA GLN A 180 -12.98 -9.02 -10.94
C GLN A 180 -12.82 -10.54 -10.91
N SER A 181 -11.80 -11.06 -11.59
CA SER A 181 -11.48 -12.49 -11.59
C SER A 181 -11.12 -12.99 -10.19
N LEU A 182 -10.25 -12.28 -9.48
CA LEU A 182 -9.79 -12.65 -8.14
C LEU A 182 -10.93 -12.66 -7.10
N THR A 183 -11.83 -11.68 -7.13
CA THR A 183 -12.94 -11.61 -6.15
C THR A 183 -14.09 -12.57 -6.47
N SER A 184 -14.19 -13.01 -7.72
CA SER A 184 -15.30 -13.86 -8.22
C SER A 184 -14.96 -15.34 -8.40
N ASN A 185 -13.71 -15.74 -8.09
CA ASN A 185 -13.14 -17.05 -8.41
C ASN A 185 -13.22 -17.36 -9.92
N GLY A 186 -12.79 -16.40 -10.73
CA GLY A 186 -12.86 -16.43 -12.18
C GLY A 186 -14.12 -15.80 -12.76
N ILE A 187 -14.05 -15.54 -14.06
CA ILE A 187 -15.10 -14.87 -14.85
C ILE A 187 -15.82 -15.93 -15.68
N LYS A 188 -17.16 -15.83 -15.72
CA LYS A 188 -17.99 -16.80 -16.47
C LYS A 188 -17.54 -16.86 -17.93
N ALA A 189 -17.43 -18.07 -18.48
CA ALA A 189 -16.91 -18.34 -19.82
C ALA A 189 -17.45 -17.39 -20.90
N THR A 190 -18.78 -17.22 -21.01
CA THR A 190 -19.40 -16.33 -21.99
C THR A 190 -18.94 -14.88 -21.85
N ARG A 191 -18.86 -14.36 -20.62
CA ARG A 191 -18.42 -12.99 -20.35
C ARG A 191 -16.93 -12.81 -20.58
N TYR A 192 -16.13 -13.80 -20.19
CA TYR A 192 -14.70 -13.81 -20.43
C TYR A 192 -14.38 -13.74 -21.93
N GLU A 193 -15.05 -14.56 -22.74
CA GLU A 193 -14.88 -14.57 -24.20
C GLU A 193 -15.31 -13.25 -24.85
N SER A 194 -16.40 -12.64 -24.36
CA SER A 194 -16.85 -11.32 -24.82
C SER A 194 -15.79 -10.26 -24.56
N LEU A 195 -15.33 -10.13 -23.31
CA LEU A 195 -14.29 -9.18 -22.92
C LEU A 195 -12.98 -9.43 -23.68
N ARG A 196 -12.57 -10.70 -23.83
CA ARG A 196 -11.37 -11.08 -24.59
C ARG A 196 -11.45 -10.61 -26.04
N LYS A 197 -12.61 -10.78 -26.67
CA LYS A 197 -12.83 -10.33 -28.05
C LYS A 197 -12.72 -8.81 -28.16
N GLU A 198 -13.37 -8.05 -27.26
CA GLU A 198 -13.29 -6.58 -27.23
C GLU A 198 -11.84 -6.11 -27.04
N VAL A 199 -11.08 -6.73 -26.13
CA VAL A 199 -9.65 -6.40 -25.92
C VAL A 199 -8.86 -6.56 -27.20
N VAL A 200 -9.02 -7.67 -27.92
CA VAL A 200 -8.29 -7.92 -29.17
C VAL A 200 -8.71 -6.94 -30.27
N GLN A 201 -9.99 -6.58 -30.32
CA GLN A 201 -10.50 -5.63 -31.31
C GLN A 201 -10.00 -4.20 -31.07
N THR A 202 -9.87 -3.76 -29.82
CA THR A 202 -9.38 -2.41 -29.50
C THR A 202 -7.85 -2.33 -29.51
N TYR A 203 -7.16 -3.30 -28.89
CA TYR A 203 -5.71 -3.20 -28.60
C TYR A 203 -4.83 -4.15 -29.43
N GLY A 204 -5.42 -5.06 -30.21
CA GLY A 204 -4.70 -5.97 -31.09
C GLY A 204 -4.44 -7.37 -30.52
N PHE A 205 -3.96 -8.27 -31.39
CA PHE A 205 -3.77 -9.69 -31.08
C PHE A 205 -2.63 -9.96 -30.08
N GLU A 206 -1.66 -9.06 -29.91
CA GLU A 206 -0.61 -9.20 -28.90
C GLU A 206 -1.17 -9.36 -27.47
N PHE A 207 -2.33 -8.77 -27.19
CA PHE A 207 -2.98 -8.89 -25.87
C PHE A 207 -3.46 -10.31 -25.57
N LEU A 208 -3.58 -11.20 -26.55
CA LEU A 208 -3.83 -12.63 -26.27
C LEU A 208 -2.70 -13.27 -25.47
N MET A 209 -1.45 -12.90 -25.76
CA MET A 209 -0.28 -13.38 -24.99
C MET A 209 -0.35 -12.86 -23.57
N VAL A 210 -0.62 -11.56 -23.40
CA VAL A 210 -0.76 -10.91 -22.09
C VAL A 210 -1.85 -11.57 -21.25
N LEU A 211 -3.04 -11.78 -21.82
CA LEU A 211 -4.15 -12.45 -21.11
C LEU A 211 -3.79 -13.88 -20.72
N ASN A 212 -3.12 -14.62 -21.61
CA ASN A 212 -2.66 -15.98 -21.34
C ASN A 212 -1.61 -16.03 -20.22
N ASP A 213 -0.68 -15.09 -20.15
CA ASP A 213 0.32 -15.06 -19.09
C ASP A 213 -0.30 -14.64 -17.74
N LEU A 214 -1.31 -13.76 -17.75
CA LEU A 214 -2.14 -13.47 -16.57
C LEU A 214 -2.99 -14.67 -16.12
N GLU A 215 -3.48 -15.50 -17.06
CA GLU A 215 -4.14 -16.76 -16.75
C GLU A 215 -3.19 -17.76 -16.08
N LYS A 216 -1.99 -17.96 -16.65
CA LYS A 216 -0.95 -18.82 -16.06
C LYS A 216 -0.50 -18.36 -14.68
N ALA A 217 -0.37 -17.05 -14.49
CA ALA A 217 -0.03 -16.44 -13.20
C ALA A 217 -1.22 -16.50 -12.21
N GLY A 218 -2.41 -16.89 -12.66
CA GLY A 218 -3.59 -17.10 -11.83
C GLY A 218 -4.38 -15.84 -11.50
N PHE A 219 -4.06 -14.69 -12.11
CA PHE A 219 -4.79 -13.42 -11.97
C PHE A 219 -6.10 -13.44 -12.76
N LEU A 220 -6.08 -14.07 -13.93
CA LEU A 220 -7.29 -14.32 -14.73
C LEU A 220 -7.65 -15.81 -14.70
N ARG A 221 -8.95 -16.09 -14.60
CA ARG A 221 -9.46 -17.46 -14.67
C ARG A 221 -10.76 -17.47 -15.43
N LYS A 222 -10.85 -18.29 -16.47
CA LYS A 222 -12.11 -18.62 -17.13
C LYS A 222 -12.83 -19.67 -16.29
N ARG A 223 -14.05 -19.36 -15.83
CA ARG A 223 -14.91 -20.28 -15.10
C ARG A 223 -15.97 -20.84 -16.04
N GLU A 224 -15.88 -22.13 -16.32
CA GLU A 224 -16.97 -22.87 -16.96
C GLU A 224 -18.12 -23.01 -15.97
N THR A 225 -19.35 -22.71 -16.41
CA THR A 225 -20.55 -22.86 -15.58
C THR A 225 -20.97 -24.32 -15.54
N PHE A 226 -20.82 -24.96 -14.38
CA PHE A 226 -21.34 -26.30 -14.13
C PHE A 226 -22.61 -26.25 -13.27
N PHE A 227 -23.46 -27.29 -13.38
CA PHE A 227 -24.75 -27.38 -12.66
C PHE A 227 -24.65 -27.33 -11.12
N MET A 228 -23.45 -27.43 -10.56
CA MET A 228 -23.19 -27.51 -9.11
C MET A 228 -22.16 -26.48 -8.64
N ASP A 229 -22.07 -25.33 -9.30
CA ASP A 229 -21.20 -24.25 -8.85
C ASP A 229 -21.64 -23.74 -7.46
N SER A 230 -20.73 -23.83 -6.49
CA SER A 230 -20.90 -23.20 -5.19
C SER A 230 -21.12 -21.71 -5.38
N MET A 231 -22.19 -21.18 -4.78
CA MET A 231 -22.46 -19.73 -4.78
C MET A 231 -21.39 -18.94 -4.00
N ALA A 232 -20.70 -19.60 -3.05
CA ALA A 232 -19.63 -18.98 -2.28
C ALA A 232 -18.29 -19.03 -3.04
N THR A 233 -17.70 -17.87 -3.26
CA THR A 233 -16.35 -17.73 -3.82
C THR A 233 -15.29 -17.82 -2.73
N SER A 234 -14.08 -18.28 -3.05
CA SER A 234 -12.93 -18.30 -2.13
C SER A 234 -12.70 -16.96 -1.44
N TYR A 235 -12.77 -15.88 -2.22
CA TYR A 235 -12.65 -14.52 -1.69
C TYR A 235 -13.82 -14.15 -0.76
N SER A 236 -15.06 -14.56 -1.04
CA SER A 236 -16.20 -14.28 -0.16
C SER A 236 -16.06 -14.95 1.23
N THR A 237 -15.49 -16.15 1.28
CA THR A 237 -15.14 -16.86 2.51
C THR A 237 -14.06 -16.08 3.27
N LEU A 238 -12.95 -15.75 2.60
CA LEU A 238 -11.84 -14.99 3.19
C LEU A 238 -12.31 -13.62 3.69
N ARG A 239 -13.13 -12.91 2.91
CA ARG A 239 -13.73 -11.61 3.25
C ARG A 239 -14.45 -11.66 4.59
N LYS A 240 -15.31 -12.66 4.79
CA LYS A 240 -16.09 -12.83 6.02
C LYS A 240 -15.21 -13.26 7.18
N SER A 241 -14.40 -14.31 7.01
CA SER A 241 -13.61 -14.89 8.10
C SER A 241 -12.50 -13.96 8.62
N LEU A 242 -11.87 -13.18 7.73
CA LEU A 242 -10.78 -12.27 8.08
C LEU A 242 -11.25 -10.82 8.27
N ASN A 243 -12.55 -10.55 8.19
CA ASN A 243 -13.13 -9.21 8.21
C ASN A 243 -12.37 -8.24 7.26
N LEU A 244 -12.29 -8.61 5.98
CA LEU A 244 -11.51 -7.84 5.00
C LEU A 244 -12.17 -6.49 4.66
N ILE A 245 -13.47 -6.35 4.87
CA ILE A 245 -14.22 -5.13 4.57
C ILE A 245 -14.76 -4.52 5.86
N ASN A 246 -14.31 -3.31 6.19
CA ASN A 246 -14.82 -2.48 7.26
C ASN A 246 -15.20 -1.10 6.72
N ALA A 247 -16.48 -0.90 6.38
CA ALA A 247 -16.97 0.32 5.77
C ALA A 247 -16.97 1.55 6.70
N GLU A 248 -16.89 1.34 8.02
CA GLU A 248 -17.07 2.37 9.04
C GLU A 248 -15.74 2.89 9.62
N VAL A 249 -14.60 2.49 9.04
CA VAL A 249 -13.28 2.93 9.51
C VAL A 249 -13.13 4.44 9.40
N ASP A 250 -12.78 5.11 10.50
CA ASP A 250 -12.45 6.54 10.50
C ASP A 250 -10.99 6.74 10.03
N PRO A 251 -10.76 7.42 8.89
CA PRO A 251 -9.41 7.65 8.41
C PRO A 251 -8.61 8.65 9.27
N SER A 252 -9.29 9.48 10.07
CA SER A 252 -8.67 10.49 10.94
C SER A 252 -8.04 9.89 12.19
N ASN A 253 -8.74 8.95 12.81
CA ASN A 253 -8.27 8.21 13.96
C ASN A 253 -8.52 6.70 13.76
N PRO A 254 -7.71 6.03 12.92
CA PRO A 254 -7.99 4.67 12.51
C PRO A 254 -7.81 3.67 13.65
N ASP A 255 -8.79 2.79 13.82
CA ASP A 255 -8.79 1.68 14.77
C ASP A 255 -8.50 0.31 14.09
N ASP A 256 -8.56 0.28 12.77
CA ASP A 256 -8.40 -0.91 11.93
C ASP A 256 -7.49 -0.63 10.71
N PRO A 257 -6.66 -1.60 10.26
CA PRO A 257 -5.80 -1.42 9.09
C PRO A 257 -6.58 -1.12 7.79
N ALA A 258 -7.90 -1.32 7.73
CA ALA A 258 -8.72 -0.98 6.56
C ALA A 258 -8.70 0.51 6.16
N TYR A 259 -8.19 1.39 7.03
CA TYR A 259 -8.06 2.82 6.75
C TYR A 259 -7.17 3.10 5.53
N VAL A 260 -6.23 2.21 5.19
CA VAL A 260 -5.28 2.41 4.08
C VAL A 260 -5.92 2.46 2.69
N SER A 261 -7.19 2.03 2.59
CA SER A 261 -7.98 2.05 1.35
C SER A 261 -9.43 2.51 1.56
N SER A 262 -9.74 3.14 2.71
CA SER A 262 -11.11 3.51 3.10
C SER A 262 -12.11 2.36 3.05
N GLY A 263 -11.70 1.20 3.57
CA GLY A 263 -12.64 0.14 3.89
C GLY A 263 -12.18 -1.28 3.62
N TYR A 264 -11.06 -1.49 2.94
CA TYR A 264 -10.48 -2.83 2.75
C TYR A 264 -9.17 -2.97 3.52
N ALA A 265 -9.10 -4.00 4.37
CA ALA A 265 -7.88 -4.39 5.05
C ALA A 265 -7.11 -5.40 4.18
N PRO A 266 -5.83 -5.14 3.83
CA PRO A 266 -5.03 -6.08 3.07
C PRO A 266 -5.02 -7.48 3.70
N ILE A 267 -5.37 -8.49 2.90
CA ILE A 267 -5.50 -9.88 3.37
C ILE A 267 -4.22 -10.41 4.04
N THR A 268 -3.05 -10.04 3.51
CA THR A 268 -1.74 -10.42 4.04
C THR A 268 -1.53 -9.87 5.46
N VAL A 269 -1.94 -8.62 5.69
CA VAL A 269 -1.90 -7.95 7.01
C VAL A 269 -2.89 -8.58 7.98
N ARG A 270 -4.08 -8.99 7.51
CA ARG A 270 -5.06 -9.72 8.33
C ARG A 270 -4.57 -11.09 8.75
N TRP A 271 -3.79 -11.78 7.92
CA TRP A 271 -3.14 -13.02 8.33
C TRP A 271 -2.11 -12.80 9.43
N VAL A 272 -1.26 -11.78 9.32
CA VAL A 272 -0.31 -11.39 10.38
C VAL A 272 -1.05 -11.04 11.67
N GLN A 273 -2.15 -10.30 11.57
CA GLN A 273 -2.99 -9.97 12.74
C GLN A 273 -3.62 -11.22 13.36
N SER A 274 -4.13 -12.14 12.54
CA SER A 274 -4.77 -13.38 12.99
C SER A 274 -3.78 -14.32 13.68
N ALA A 275 -2.54 -14.36 13.21
CA ALA A 275 -1.46 -15.13 13.82
C ALA A 275 -1.23 -14.79 15.31
N MET A 276 -1.62 -13.58 15.76
CA MET A 276 -1.55 -13.19 17.18
C MET A 276 -2.46 -14.05 18.06
N ARG A 277 -3.70 -14.29 17.63
CA ARG A 277 -4.69 -15.09 18.36
C ARG A 277 -4.56 -16.59 18.05
N GLY A 278 -3.70 -16.92 17.08
CA GLY A 278 -3.71 -18.22 16.42
C GLY A 278 -4.85 -18.30 15.40
N PHE A 279 -4.87 -19.37 14.63
CA PHE A 279 -5.81 -19.55 13.52
C PHE A 279 -7.08 -20.33 13.93
N LEU A 280 -7.43 -20.29 15.22
CA LEU A 280 -8.62 -20.97 15.73
C LEU A 280 -9.88 -20.31 15.16
N GLY A 281 -10.80 -21.12 14.61
CA GLY A 281 -12.03 -20.62 13.98
C GLY A 281 -11.84 -20.07 12.56
N LEU A 282 -10.62 -20.15 12.00
CA LEU A 282 -10.33 -19.76 10.62
C LEU A 282 -10.19 -20.96 9.67
N ASP A 283 -10.72 -22.13 10.03
CA ASP A 283 -10.52 -23.37 9.29
C ASP A 283 -11.01 -23.31 7.83
N GLU A 284 -12.11 -22.57 7.59
CA GLU A 284 -12.65 -22.28 6.25
C GLU A 284 -11.74 -21.35 5.46
N ALA A 285 -11.33 -20.22 6.03
CA ALA A 285 -10.39 -19.28 5.42
C ALA A 285 -9.06 -19.94 5.07
N LEU A 286 -8.56 -20.82 5.95
CA LEU A 286 -7.37 -21.60 5.69
C LEU A 286 -7.56 -22.48 4.44
N LYS A 287 -8.78 -22.95 4.11
CA LYS A 287 -9.02 -23.79 2.92
C LYS A 287 -8.82 -23.08 1.60
N GLU A 288 -8.95 -21.77 1.62
CA GLU A 288 -8.82 -20.95 0.42
C GLU A 288 -7.38 -20.54 0.12
N LEU A 289 -6.43 -20.80 1.04
CA LEU A 289 -5.03 -20.51 0.79
C LEU A 289 -4.42 -21.52 -0.19
N PRO A 290 -3.52 -21.06 -1.08
CA PRO A 290 -2.78 -21.96 -1.96
C PRO A 290 -2.09 -23.07 -1.14
N SER A 291 -2.38 -24.32 -1.48
CA SER A 291 -1.73 -25.47 -0.85
C SER A 291 -0.72 -26.09 -1.82
N SER A 292 0.48 -26.35 -1.32
CA SER A 292 1.49 -27.12 -2.05
C SER A 292 1.27 -28.60 -1.75
N GLY A 293 0.62 -29.32 -2.67
CA GLY A 293 0.40 -30.76 -2.55
C GLY A 293 -0.61 -31.28 -3.57
N GLY A 294 -0.27 -32.39 -4.25
CA GLY A 294 -1.21 -33.12 -5.10
C GLY A 294 -2.39 -33.70 -4.31
N SER A 295 -3.44 -34.07 -5.05
CA SER A 295 -4.68 -34.68 -4.55
C SER A 295 -4.44 -35.64 -3.38
N GLY A 296 -4.92 -35.29 -2.18
CA GLY A 296 -4.95 -36.18 -1.01
C GLY A 296 -4.18 -35.74 0.24
N SER A 297 -3.36 -34.68 0.20
CA SER A 297 -2.73 -34.15 1.43
C SER A 297 -2.69 -32.62 1.42
N VAL A 298 -3.73 -32.01 2.00
CA VAL A 298 -3.84 -30.55 2.16
C VAL A 298 -2.90 -30.11 3.28
N ARG A 299 -1.63 -29.87 2.96
CA ARG A 299 -0.67 -29.28 3.91
C ARG A 299 -0.67 -27.77 3.72
N ARG A 300 -1.26 -27.07 4.69
CA ARG A 300 -1.32 -25.60 4.72
C ARG A 300 -0.16 -25.05 5.52
N TRP A 301 0.58 -24.16 4.87
CA TRP A 301 1.82 -23.59 5.33
C TRP A 301 1.54 -22.40 6.23
N ILE A 302 1.16 -22.63 7.47
CA ILE A 302 0.98 -21.52 8.42
C ILE A 302 1.70 -21.74 9.76
N ASP A 303 2.25 -22.92 10.01
CA ASP A 303 2.87 -23.16 11.32
C ASP A 303 3.95 -24.26 11.24
N ILE A 304 5.14 -23.91 10.75
CA ILE A 304 6.32 -24.76 10.88
C ILE A 304 7.33 -24.00 11.71
N GLU A 305 7.51 -24.41 12.97
CA GLU A 305 8.63 -23.96 13.78
C GLU A 305 9.90 -24.65 13.25
N GLN A 306 10.71 -23.92 12.47
CA GLN A 306 11.95 -24.46 11.94
C GLN A 306 13.03 -24.46 13.03
N LYS A 307 13.36 -25.65 13.54
CA LYS A 307 14.50 -25.84 14.46
C LYS A 307 15.83 -25.84 13.71
N CYS A 308 16.90 -25.53 14.43
CA CYS A 308 18.27 -25.68 13.95
C CYS A 308 19.01 -26.70 14.84
N PRO A 309 19.56 -27.80 14.29
CA PRO A 309 19.55 -28.17 12.88
C PRO A 309 18.13 -28.53 12.38
N PRO A 310 17.84 -28.33 11.08
CA PRO A 310 16.53 -28.63 10.51
C PRO A 310 16.23 -30.14 10.64
N GLU A 311 15.10 -30.45 11.28
CA GLU A 311 14.58 -31.83 11.36
C GLU A 311 14.14 -32.32 9.97
N SER A 312 13.95 -33.64 9.82
CA SER A 312 13.47 -34.19 8.56
C SER A 312 12.05 -33.68 8.25
N LEU A 313 11.76 -33.42 6.96
CA LEU A 313 10.46 -32.89 6.54
C LEU A 313 9.30 -33.77 7.08
N VAL A 314 9.46 -35.09 7.06
CA VAL A 314 8.45 -36.06 7.53
C VAL A 314 8.14 -35.91 9.03
N GLU A 315 9.12 -35.55 9.85
CA GLU A 315 8.96 -35.33 11.29
C GLU A 315 8.35 -33.95 11.58
N ALA A 316 8.81 -32.91 10.88
CA ALA A 316 8.23 -31.58 10.96
C ALA A 316 6.72 -31.57 10.62
N LEU A 317 6.32 -32.44 9.70
CA LEU A 317 4.93 -32.59 9.24
C LEU A 317 4.01 -33.35 10.21
N LYS A 318 4.57 -34.04 11.21
CA LYS A 318 3.79 -34.77 12.23
C LYS A 318 3.50 -33.93 13.46
N GLN A 319 4.05 -32.72 13.56
CA GLN A 319 3.86 -31.87 14.73
C GLN A 319 2.49 -31.22 14.75
N ASP A 320 1.98 -31.06 15.97
CA ASP A 320 0.85 -30.19 16.26
C ASP A 320 1.23 -28.72 16.01
N ARG A 321 0.22 -27.88 15.78
CA ARG A 321 0.39 -26.44 15.59
C ARG A 321 1.21 -25.84 16.75
N GLY A 322 2.18 -25.01 16.40
CA GLY A 322 3.00 -24.27 17.35
C GLY A 322 2.17 -23.28 18.19
N PRO A 323 2.76 -22.71 19.25
CA PRO A 323 2.10 -21.66 20.01
C PRO A 323 1.85 -20.43 19.14
N SER A 324 0.69 -19.77 19.30
CA SER A 324 0.40 -18.55 18.54
C SER A 324 1.43 -17.45 18.80
N LEU A 325 1.55 -16.49 17.88
CA LEU A 325 2.47 -15.37 18.05
C LEU A 325 2.18 -14.59 19.34
N GLY A 326 0.92 -14.52 19.79
CA GLY A 326 0.56 -13.91 21.06
C GLY A 326 1.06 -14.68 22.28
N VAL A 327 1.09 -16.02 22.24
CA VAL A 327 1.67 -16.85 23.31
C VAL A 327 3.19 -16.68 23.35
N LEU A 328 3.85 -16.65 22.19
CA LEU A 328 5.28 -16.39 22.10
C LEU A 328 5.67 -15.03 22.68
N ALA A 329 4.86 -13.99 22.42
CA ALA A 329 5.09 -12.66 22.98
C ALA A 329 5.00 -12.65 24.51
N LYS A 330 3.99 -13.34 25.07
CA LYS A 330 3.85 -13.47 26.54
C LYS A 330 5.05 -14.19 27.16
N LYS A 331 5.47 -15.32 26.57
CA LYS A 331 6.66 -16.06 27.01
C LYS A 331 7.92 -15.19 26.95
N PHE A 332 8.09 -14.38 25.90
CA PHE A 332 9.21 -13.45 25.80
C PHE A 332 9.20 -12.43 26.94
N ASN A 333 8.06 -11.81 27.24
CA ASN A 333 7.92 -10.84 28.34
C ASN A 333 8.15 -11.49 29.72
N GLU A 334 7.65 -12.70 29.94
CA GLU A 334 7.90 -13.47 31.16
C GLU A 334 9.39 -13.80 31.33
N SER A 335 10.08 -14.19 30.24
CA SER A 335 11.51 -14.55 30.27
C SER A 335 12.45 -13.34 30.46
N THR A 336 12.03 -12.15 30.03
CA THR A 336 12.84 -10.93 30.12
C THR A 336 12.68 -10.19 31.45
N GLY A 337 11.81 -10.67 32.33
CA GLY A 337 11.75 -10.40 33.77
C GLY A 337 12.35 -9.07 34.23
N ARG A 338 11.69 -7.93 34.00
CA ARG A 338 11.96 -6.68 34.73
C ARG A 338 10.69 -5.87 35.00
N ALA A 339 10.34 -5.84 36.28
CA ALA A 339 9.69 -4.71 36.93
C ALA A 339 10.61 -3.48 36.84
N GLY A 340 10.08 -2.36 36.36
CA GLY A 340 10.75 -1.05 36.34
C GLY A 340 10.42 -0.27 35.07
N GLU A 341 9.99 0.97 35.26
CA GLU A 341 9.41 1.95 34.32
C GLU A 341 10.22 2.34 33.06
N GLN A 342 11.12 1.49 32.56
CA GLN A 342 11.84 1.71 31.30
C GLN A 342 11.16 0.99 30.14
N GLN A 343 10.21 1.70 29.52
CA GLN A 343 9.71 1.53 28.13
C GLN A 343 9.75 0.08 27.61
N GLU A 344 8.64 -0.66 27.77
CA GLU A 344 8.46 -2.04 27.28
C GLU A 344 8.94 -2.16 25.81
N ARG A 345 10.14 -2.71 25.62
CA ARG A 345 10.66 -2.96 24.27
C ARG A 345 9.96 -4.18 23.72
N LYS A 346 9.08 -3.95 22.73
CA LYS A 346 8.41 -5.03 21.99
C LYS A 346 9.45 -5.97 21.33
N PRO A 347 9.29 -7.30 21.40
CA PRO A 347 10.05 -8.21 20.56
C PRO A 347 9.88 -7.89 19.07
N VAL A 348 10.86 -8.28 18.25
CA VAL A 348 10.84 -8.02 16.81
C VAL A 348 10.15 -9.17 16.08
N LEU A 349 9.17 -8.84 15.23
CA LEU A 349 8.55 -9.78 14.29
C LEU A 349 9.02 -9.46 12.87
N LEU A 350 9.75 -10.39 12.26
CA LEU A 350 10.16 -10.30 10.87
C LEU A 350 9.05 -10.85 9.97
N VAL A 351 8.51 -10.02 9.08
CA VAL A 351 7.51 -10.42 8.09
C VAL A 351 8.15 -10.33 6.71
N PHE A 352 8.31 -11.48 6.03
CA PHE A 352 8.95 -11.55 4.72
C PHE A 352 7.92 -11.80 3.62
N TYR A 353 7.82 -10.88 2.66
CA TYR A 353 6.98 -10.99 1.47
C TYR A 353 7.80 -11.51 0.28
N VAL A 354 7.46 -12.71 -0.20
CA VAL A 354 8.06 -13.29 -1.41
C VAL A 354 7.14 -12.99 -2.59
N GLY A 355 7.64 -12.27 -3.60
CA GLY A 355 6.84 -11.80 -4.75
C GLY A 355 6.44 -10.32 -4.67
N GLY A 356 6.82 -9.63 -3.61
CA GLY A 356 6.71 -8.19 -3.46
C GLY A 356 5.69 -7.73 -2.42
N ILE A 357 5.84 -6.49 -1.96
CA ILE A 357 4.94 -5.82 -1.01
C ILE A 357 4.55 -4.44 -1.53
N THR A 358 3.33 -3.99 -1.22
CA THR A 358 2.86 -2.63 -1.56
C THR A 358 3.10 -1.65 -0.41
N TYR A 359 3.22 -0.35 -0.72
CA TYR A 359 3.24 0.69 0.31
C TYR A 359 1.97 0.72 1.18
N MET A 360 0.82 0.32 0.61
CA MET A 360 -0.43 0.13 1.35
C MET A 360 -0.28 -0.92 2.47
N GLU A 361 0.32 -2.07 2.16
CA GLU A 361 0.57 -3.14 3.13
C GLU A 361 1.62 -2.72 4.16
N VAL A 362 2.68 -2.03 3.73
CA VAL A 362 3.71 -1.49 4.63
C VAL A 362 3.09 -0.51 5.64
N ALA A 363 2.27 0.42 5.19
CA ALA A 363 1.57 1.38 6.06
C ALA A 363 0.67 0.65 7.06
N ALA A 364 -0.09 -0.36 6.61
CA ALA A 364 -0.95 -1.16 7.48
C ALA A 364 -0.15 -1.99 8.52
N LEU A 365 1.01 -2.53 8.17
CA LEU A 365 1.90 -3.24 9.12
C LEU A 365 2.54 -2.26 10.12
N ARG A 366 2.98 -1.09 9.67
CA ARG A 366 3.47 -0.02 10.57
C ARG A 366 2.36 0.41 11.53
N PHE A 367 1.12 0.53 11.05
CA PHE A 367 -0.05 0.80 11.87
C PHE A 367 -0.23 -0.27 12.96
N LEU A 368 -0.22 -1.56 12.60
CA LEU A 368 -0.29 -2.64 13.59
C LEU A 368 0.87 -2.56 14.61
N SER A 369 2.11 -2.36 14.15
CA SER A 369 3.29 -2.28 15.00
C SER A 369 3.22 -1.13 16.02
N LYS A 370 2.61 0.00 15.67
CA LYS A 370 2.46 1.19 16.55
C LYS A 370 1.41 0.96 17.65
N ARG A 371 0.42 0.08 17.46
CA ARG A 371 -0.66 -0.12 18.43
C ARG A 371 -0.15 -0.73 19.74
N PRO A 372 -0.61 -0.27 20.91
CA PRO A 372 -0.24 -0.87 22.20
C PRO A 372 -0.76 -2.31 22.31
N SER A 373 -1.89 -2.63 21.67
CA SER A 373 -2.48 -3.97 21.65
C SER A 373 -1.69 -4.99 20.83
N PHE A 374 -0.74 -4.56 19.99
CA PHE A 374 0.08 -5.44 19.18
C PHE A 374 1.47 -5.60 19.80
N PRO A 375 1.86 -6.81 20.24
CA PRO A 375 3.00 -6.97 21.13
C PRO A 375 4.36 -6.96 20.44
N TYR A 376 4.42 -6.85 19.11
CA TYR A 376 5.67 -6.88 18.35
C TYR A 376 6.00 -5.54 17.68
N ALA A 377 7.29 -5.27 17.52
CA ALA A 377 7.81 -4.34 16.54
C ALA A 377 7.97 -5.07 15.19
N ILE A 378 7.22 -4.67 14.17
CA ILE A 378 7.24 -5.35 12.87
C ILE A 378 8.36 -4.79 12.00
N ILE A 379 9.21 -5.68 11.48
CA ILE A 379 10.16 -5.38 10.40
C ILE A 379 9.69 -6.11 9.14
N CYS A 380 9.47 -5.35 8.07
CA CYS A 380 9.06 -5.90 6.79
C CYS A 380 10.28 -6.14 5.91
N CYS A 381 10.39 -7.33 5.34
CA CYS A 381 11.30 -7.65 4.25
C CYS A 381 10.48 -8.05 3.03
N ALA A 382 10.97 -7.72 1.84
CA ALA A 382 10.32 -8.13 0.61
C ALA A 382 11.35 -8.35 -0.49
N THR A 383 11.01 -9.18 -1.47
CA THR A 383 11.82 -9.32 -2.69
C THR A 383 11.85 -8.02 -3.50
N GLU A 384 10.73 -7.28 -3.50
CA GLU A 384 10.57 -6.02 -4.23
C GLU A 384 9.43 -5.19 -3.61
N ILE A 385 9.43 -3.87 -3.84
CA ILE A 385 8.25 -3.03 -3.60
C ILE A 385 7.47 -2.93 -4.92
N VAL A 386 6.20 -3.32 -4.90
CA VAL A 386 5.36 -3.42 -6.10
C VAL A 386 4.05 -2.66 -5.92
N ASN A 387 3.40 -2.34 -7.04
CA ASN A 387 2.03 -1.83 -7.09
C ASN A 387 1.26 -2.53 -8.21
N GLY A 388 0.00 -2.15 -8.42
CA GLY A 388 -0.85 -2.80 -9.43
C GLY A 388 -0.30 -2.67 -10.86
N GLU A 389 0.34 -1.56 -11.19
CA GLU A 389 0.89 -1.35 -12.53
C GLU A 389 2.24 -2.06 -12.71
N THR A 390 3.17 -1.94 -11.76
CA THR A 390 4.49 -2.58 -11.87
C THR A 390 4.39 -4.11 -11.86
N LEU A 391 3.46 -4.66 -11.08
CA LEU A 391 3.17 -6.10 -11.08
C LEU A 391 2.60 -6.58 -12.42
N LEU A 392 1.65 -5.85 -13.01
CA LEU A 392 1.10 -6.26 -14.31
C LEU A 392 2.14 -6.14 -15.42
N ARG A 393 2.96 -5.09 -15.37
CA ARG A 393 4.03 -4.87 -16.34
C ARG A 393 5.08 -5.99 -16.30
N SER A 394 5.42 -6.51 -15.12
CA SER A 394 6.38 -7.62 -15.00
C SER A 394 5.82 -8.96 -15.48
N LEU A 395 4.49 -9.10 -15.53
CA LEU A 395 3.79 -10.31 -16.02
C LEU A 395 3.45 -10.25 -17.51
N SER A 396 3.44 -9.07 -18.11
CA SER A 396 3.06 -8.84 -19.51
C SER A 396 4.26 -8.75 -20.47
N CYS A 397 5.42 -9.31 -20.11
CA CYS A 397 6.67 -9.23 -20.87
C CYS A 397 6.85 -10.36 -21.88
#